data_AF-A0A1A6FKW5-F1
#
_entry.id   AF-A0A1A6FKW5-F1
#
_cell.length_a   1.000
_cell.length_b   1.000
_cell.length_c   1.000
_cell.angle_alpha   90.00
_cell.angle_beta   90.00
_cell.angle_gamma   90.00
#
_symmetry.space_group_name_H-M   'P 1'
#
loop_
_entity.id
_entity.type
_entity.pdbx_description
1 polymer ?
#
loop_
_entity_poly.entity_id
_entity_poly.type
_entity_poly.pdbx_seq_one_letter_code
_entity_poly.pdbx_strand_id
1 'polypeptide(L)' 'MFNPSYRYNENVLVYGSLARGEKSGAVNANARPSLDSASNFKGFQPVIIKPEITWDYEVGAETNRIDGKPTRSSTPA' A
#
# COMPACT_ATOMS: atom_id res chain seq x y z
N MET A 1 -4.09 0.87 -10.61
CA MET A 1 -2.78 1.46 -10.25
C MET A 1 -2.35 2.36 -11.39
N PHE A 2 -2.01 3.61 -11.11
CA PHE A 2 -1.59 4.62 -12.08
C PHE A 2 -0.29 5.25 -11.59
N ASN A 3 0.77 5.18 -12.40
CA ASN A 3 2.14 5.46 -11.96
C ASN A 3 2.83 6.40 -12.95
N PRO A 4 2.53 7.71 -12.93
CA PRO A 4 3.21 8.66 -13.78
C PRO A 4 4.68 8.78 -13.34
N SER A 5 5.60 8.68 -14.30
CA SER A 5 7.01 8.93 -14.06
C SER A 5 7.59 9.85 -15.12
N TYR A 6 8.50 10.72 -14.67
CA TYR A 6 9.20 11.67 -15.52
C TYR A 6 10.70 11.55 -15.26
N ARG A 7 11.44 11.21 -16.33
CA ARG A 7 12.89 11.13 -16.29
C ARG A 7 13.47 12.48 -16.67
N TYR A 8 14.09 13.17 -15.71
CA TYR A 8 14.71 14.47 -15.94
C TYR A 8 16.05 14.33 -16.67
N ASN A 9 16.85 13.33 -16.30
CA ASN A 9 18.08 12.94 -16.97
C ASN A 9 18.41 11.46 -16.67
N GLU A 10 19.55 10.96 -17.14
CA GLU A 10 20.03 9.58 -16.90
C GLU A 10 20.18 9.24 -15.41
N ASN A 11 20.30 10.26 -14.57
CA ASN A 11 20.60 10.13 -13.14
C ASN A 11 19.42 10.45 -12.24
N VAL A 12 18.32 11.04 -12.73
CA VAL A 12 17.22 11.56 -11.91
C VAL A 12 15.88 11.15 -12.52
N LEU A 13 15.12 10.37 -11.74
CA LEU A 13 13.76 9.95 -12.04
C LEU A 13 12.83 10.48 -10.95
N VAL A 14 11.79 11.19 -11.34
CA VAL A 14 10.70 11.56 -10.44
C VAL A 14 9.49 10.71 -10.77
N TYR A 15 8.84 10.15 -9.77
CA TYR A 15 7.65 9.33 -9.96
C TYR A 15 6.56 9.70 -8.95
N GLY A 16 5.32 9.51 -9.38
CA GLY A 16 4.16 9.41 -8.52
C GLY A 16 3.52 8.05 -8.72
N SER A 17 2.82 7.57 -7.70
CA SER A 17 2.02 6.35 -7.76
C SER A 17 0.70 6.57 -7.04
N LEU A 18 -0.36 6.11 -7.70
CA LEU A 18 -1.72 6.07 -7.20
C LEU A 18 -2.21 4.64 -7.28
N ALA A 19 -2.36 3.98 -6.14
CA ALA A 19 -2.92 2.66 -6.06
C ALA A 19 -4.26 2.68 -5.32
N ARG A 20 -5.18 1.84 -5.79
CA ARG A 20 -6.42 1.53 -5.10
C ARG A 20 -6.36 0.06 -4.72
N GLY A 21 -6.32 -0.20 -3.42
CA GLY A 21 -6.44 -1.53 -2.85
C GLY A 21 -7.86 -1.78 -2.38
N GLU A 22 -8.29 -3.04 -2.46
CA GLU A 22 -9.53 -3.48 -1.85
C GLU A 22 -9.23 -4.67 -0.94
N LYS A 23 -9.68 -4.60 0.30
CA LYS A 23 -9.74 -5.76 1.19
C LYS A 23 -11.13 -6.37 1.08
N SER A 24 -11.20 -7.65 0.74
CA SER A 24 -12.47 -8.36 0.57
C SER A 24 -13.35 -8.20 1.80
N GLY A 25 -14.63 -7.91 1.55
CA GLY A 25 -15.66 -8.01 2.56
C GLY A 25 -15.77 -9.43 3.09
N ALA A 26 -16.43 -9.58 4.24
CA ALA A 26 -16.58 -10.87 4.91
C ALA A 26 -18.05 -11.15 5.22
N VAL A 27 -18.37 -12.43 5.34
CA VAL A 27 -19.69 -12.88 5.80
C VAL A 27 -19.53 -13.44 7.21
N ASN A 28 -20.25 -12.86 8.17
CA ASN A 28 -20.33 -13.42 9.50
C ASN A 28 -21.41 -14.51 9.53
N ALA A 29 -20.98 -15.76 9.31
CA ALA A 29 -21.85 -16.93 9.35
C ALA A 29 -22.43 -17.24 10.75
N ASN A 30 -21.91 -16.60 11.80
CA ASN A 30 -22.31 -16.82 13.19
C ASN A 30 -22.88 -15.53 13.81
N ALA A 31 -23.58 -14.68 13.05
CA ALA A 31 -24.13 -13.42 13.57
C ALA A 31 -24.96 -13.64 14.84
N ARG A 32 -24.43 -13.20 16.00
CA ARG A 32 -25.07 -13.37 17.31
C ARG A 32 -25.90 -12.13 17.68
N PRO A 33 -26.88 -12.28 18.59
CA PRO A 33 -27.51 -11.15 19.26
C PRO A 33 -26.46 -10.27 19.96
N SER A 34 -26.56 -8.96 19.78
CA SER A 34 -25.80 -7.97 20.52
C SER A 34 -26.62 -7.49 21.71
N LEU A 35 -26.05 -7.60 22.91
CA LEU A 35 -26.63 -7.11 24.15
C LEU A 35 -25.84 -5.90 24.65
N ASP A 36 -26.48 -5.00 25.41
CA ASP A 36 -25.77 -3.96 26.14
C ASP A 36 -25.19 -4.46 27.48
N SER A 37 -24.52 -3.58 28.23
CA SER A 37 -23.94 -3.92 29.54
C SER A 37 -24.98 -4.34 30.59
N ALA A 38 -26.25 -4.03 30.38
CA ALA A 38 -27.38 -4.44 31.22
C ALA A 38 -28.14 -5.64 30.63
N SER A 39 -27.56 -6.34 29.64
CA SER A 39 -28.15 -7.49 28.94
C SER A 39 -29.44 -7.22 28.16
N ASN A 40 -29.75 -5.97 27.84
CA ASN A 40 -30.88 -5.66 26.95
C ASN A 40 -30.51 -5.91 25.49
N PHE A 41 -31.45 -6.44 24.72
CA PHE A 41 -31.27 -6.68 23.29
C PHE A 41 -31.14 -5.38 22.52
N LYS A 42 -30.05 -5.23 21.76
CA LYS A 42 -29.79 -4.06 20.91
C LYS A 42 -29.88 -4.33 19.41
N GLY A 43 -29.81 -5.59 18.99
CA GLY A 43 -29.85 -5.97 17.58
C GLY A 43 -29.00 -7.21 17.31
N PHE A 44 -28.76 -7.49 16.04
CA PHE A 44 -27.85 -8.56 15.61
C PHE A 44 -26.54 -7.98 15.09
N GLN A 45 -25.46 -8.73 15.25
CA GLN A 45 -24.20 -8.43 14.58
C GLN A 45 -24.40 -8.39 13.05
N PRO A 46 -23.70 -7.51 12.33
CA PRO A 46 -23.82 -7.42 10.88
C PRO A 46 -23.34 -8.71 10.20
N VAL A 47 -24.21 -9.30 9.36
CA VAL A 47 -23.92 -10.51 8.58
C VAL A 47 -23.02 -10.19 7.40
N ILE A 48 -23.27 -9.07 6.72
CA ILE A 48 -22.50 -8.62 5.56
C ILE A 48 -21.54 -7.52 6.01
N ILE A 49 -20.25 -7.82 5.95
CA ILE A 49 -19.17 -6.85 6.21
C ILE A 49 -18.74 -6.32 4.85
N LYS A 50 -18.90 -5.01 4.65
CA LYS A 50 -18.54 -4.36 3.38
C LYS A 50 -17.02 -4.40 3.16
N PRO A 51 -16.57 -4.51 1.89
CA PRO A 51 -15.15 -4.40 1.57
C PRO A 51 -14.59 -3.04 1.99
N GLU A 52 -13.34 -3.05 2.42
CA GLU A 52 -12.60 -1.84 2.75
C GLU A 52 -11.82 -1.39 1.52
N ILE A 53 -11.99 -0.12 1.13
CA ILE A 53 -11.30 0.49 0.00
C ILE A 53 -10.20 1.38 0.56
N THR A 54 -8.96 1.12 0.15
CA THR A 54 -7.79 1.91 0.54
C THR A 54 -7.18 2.58 -0.68
N TRP A 55 -6.72 3.81 -0.50
CA TRP A 55 -6.03 4.57 -1.53
C TRP A 55 -4.62 4.87 -1.06
N ASP A 56 -3.64 4.43 -1.84
CA ASP A 56 -2.23 4.67 -1.57
C ASP A 56 -1.72 5.71 -2.56
N TYR A 57 -1.10 6.76 -2.00
CA TYR A 57 -0.51 7.87 -2.74
C TYR A 57 0.97 7.91 -2.42
N GLU A 58 1.80 7.86 -3.45
CA GLU A 58 3.25 7.93 -3.29
C GLU A 58 3.84 8.94 -4.28
N VAL A 59 4.82 9.70 -3.83
CA VAL A 59 5.63 10.59 -4.66
C VAL A 59 7.08 10.44 -4.23
N GLY A 60 7.95 10.22 -5.21
CA GLY A 60 9.35 9.91 -4.95
C GLY A 60 10.27 10.45 -6.02
N ALA A 61 11.54 10.59 -5.66
CA ALA A 61 12.63 10.92 -6.56
C ALA A 61 13.76 9.90 -6.35
N GLU A 62 14.13 9.22 -7.43
CA GLU A 62 15.26 8.30 -7.45
C GLU A 62 16.44 9.01 -8.12
N THR A 63 17.61 8.98 -7.47
CA THR A 63 18.84 9.58 -8.00
C THR A 63 19.96 8.55 -8.03
N ASN A 64 20.48 8.24 -9.21
CA ASN A 64 21.65 7.39 -9.38
C ASN A 64 22.93 8.23 -9.36
N ARG A 65 23.61 8.25 -8.20
CA ARG A 65 25.01 8.68 -8.10
C ARG A 65 25.94 7.47 -8.22
N ILE A 66 26.14 7.01 -9.45
CA ILE A 66 27.32 6.20 -9.78
C ILE A 66 28.09 7.01 -10.81
N ASP A 67 29.04 7.78 -10.28
CA ASP A 67 30.19 8.26 -11.05
C ASP A 67 30.78 7.06 -11.77
N GLY A 68 30.90 7.14 -13.09
CA GLY A 68 31.43 6.09 -13.98
C GLY A 68 32.92 5.79 -13.76
N LYS A 69 33.32 5.47 -12.52
CA LYS A 69 34.66 4.97 -12.22
C LYS A 69 34.66 3.45 -12.45
N PRO A 70 35.37 2.93 -13.47
CA PRO A 70 35.75 1.53 -13.45
C PRO A 70 36.62 1.36 -12.21
N THR A 71 36.13 0.63 -11.20
CA THR A 71 36.95 0.18 -10.08
C THR A 71 37.96 -0.82 -10.64
N ARG A 72 39.14 -0.33 -11.01
CA ARG A 72 40.31 -1.18 -11.28
C ARG A 72 40.70 -1.83 -9.97
N SER A 73 40.32 -3.09 -9.78
CA SER A 73 40.88 -3.94 -8.72
C SER A 73 42.33 -4.27 -9.09
N SER A 74 43.28 -3.48 -8.58
CA SER A 74 44.66 -3.93 -8.50
C SER A 74 44.79 -4.86 -7.29
N THR A 75 44.68 -6.17 -7.53
CA THR A 75 45.16 -7.19 -6.59
C THR A 75 46.69 -7.13 -6.59
N PRO A 76 47.35 -6.78 -5.47
CA PRO A 76 48.81 -6.91 -5.39
C PRO A 76 49.15 -8.40 -5.37
N ALA A 77 50.14 -8.78 -6.19
CA ALA A 77 50.74 -10.10 -6.26
C ALA A 77 51.61 -10.40 -5.02
#